data_AF-A0A9X4SGC4-F1
#
_entry.id   AF-A0A9X4SGC4-F1
#
_cell.length_a   1.000
_cell.length_b   1.000
_cell.length_c   1.000
_cell.angle_alpha   90.00
_cell.angle_beta   90.00
_cell.angle_gamma   90.00
#
_symmetry.space_group_name_H-M   'P 1'
#
loop_
_entity.id
_entity.type
_entity.pdbx_description
1 polymer ?
#
loop_
_entity_poly.entity_id
_entity_poly.type
_entity_poly.pdbx_seq_one_letter_code
_entity_poly.pdbx_strand_id
1 'polypeptide(L)'
;MNPKIQIEKLKKDLEWLLYQAMVLKQTFNAALAVSQVFEKTDSLATYGDYFALTQNIIIGDSQLQLAKLFDKNKQSISIPKIIETANELYTEKYFQSMAYFSAQSYQDLKSELEALAHILNELEQPIKNLKKLRDKNLAHLDKSVDSLDKLINISNDAPVLLSEAVTLIDFSIQSLSKIKTIMFSIDSSFQEKDYVWELSEIAKAIEDYQKKVDKELE
;
A
#
# COMPACT_ATOMS: atom_id res chain seq x y z
N MET A 1 9.90 -27.97 -11.57
CA MET A 1 8.45 -27.85 -11.26
C MET A 1 7.69 -27.70 -12.57
N ASN A 2 6.43 -28.16 -12.66
CA ASN A 2 5.63 -28.06 -13.88
C ASN A 2 5.20 -26.58 -14.13
N PRO A 3 5.46 -25.98 -15.31
CA PRO A 3 5.09 -24.60 -15.61
C PRO A 3 3.61 -24.28 -15.41
N LYS A 4 2.70 -25.22 -15.73
CA LYS A 4 1.25 -25.03 -15.50
C LYS A 4 0.92 -24.81 -14.02
N ILE A 5 1.53 -25.59 -13.13
CA ILE A 5 1.35 -25.47 -11.69
C ILE A 5 1.89 -24.14 -11.19
N GLN A 6 3.02 -23.68 -11.74
CA GLN A 6 3.61 -22.40 -11.38
C GLN A 6 2.77 -21.21 -11.85
N ILE A 7 2.17 -21.28 -13.04
CA ILE A 7 1.26 -20.24 -13.57
C ILE A 7 -0.01 -20.13 -12.71
N GLU A 8 -0.64 -21.26 -12.35
CA GLU A 8 -1.81 -21.24 -11.47
C GLU A 8 -1.50 -20.70 -10.08
N LYS A 9 -0.34 -21.08 -9.52
CA LYS A 9 0.13 -20.56 -8.24
C LYS A 9 0.37 -19.05 -8.34
N LEU A 10 1.08 -18.61 -9.37
CA LEU A 10 1.35 -17.19 -9.62
C LEU A 10 0.05 -16.38 -9.66
N LYS A 11 -0.99 -16.88 -10.35
CA LYS A 11 -2.29 -16.22 -10.40
C LYS A 11 -2.91 -16.01 -9.01
N LYS A 12 -2.92 -17.05 -8.17
CA LYS A 12 -3.47 -16.97 -6.80
C LYS A 12 -2.68 -16.02 -5.91
N ASP A 13 -1.35 -16.13 -5.96
CA ASP A 13 -0.45 -15.29 -5.16
C ASP A 13 -0.57 -13.81 -5.57
N LEU A 14 -0.70 -13.56 -6.89
CA LEU A 14 -0.92 -12.24 -7.47
C LEU A 14 -2.27 -11.62 -7.05
N GLU A 15 -3.36 -12.38 -7.15
CA GLU A 15 -4.70 -11.92 -6.76
C GLU A 15 -4.76 -11.58 -5.27
N TRP A 16 -4.16 -12.43 -4.43
CA TRP A 16 -4.09 -12.19 -3.00
C TRP A 16 -3.28 -10.93 -2.66
N LEU A 17 -2.07 -10.78 -3.24
CA LEU A 17 -1.25 -9.58 -3.01
C LEU A 17 -1.91 -8.31 -3.52
N LEU A 18 -2.59 -8.37 -4.66
CA LEU A 18 -3.29 -7.22 -5.22
C LEU A 18 -4.41 -6.77 -4.29
N TYR A 19 -5.18 -7.71 -3.75
CA TYR A 19 -6.18 -7.42 -2.73
C TYR A 19 -5.57 -6.76 -1.48
N GLN A 20 -4.46 -7.31 -0.96
CA GLN A 20 -3.77 -6.71 0.19
C GLN A 20 -3.28 -5.29 -0.11
N ALA A 21 -2.70 -5.04 -1.28
CA ALA A 21 -2.23 -3.72 -1.68
C ALA A 21 -3.38 -2.70 -1.81
N MET A 22 -4.53 -3.13 -2.35
CA MET A 22 -5.74 -2.30 -2.46
C MET A 22 -6.31 -1.94 -1.09
N VAL A 23 -6.44 -2.91 -0.18
CA VAL A 23 -6.90 -2.67 1.20
C VAL A 23 -5.95 -1.72 1.92
N LEU A 24 -4.64 -1.96 1.79
CA LEU A 24 -3.62 -1.10 2.37
C LEU A 24 -3.73 0.35 1.85
N LYS A 25 -3.94 0.55 0.54
CA LYS A 25 -4.16 1.88 -0.04
C LYS A 25 -5.38 2.57 0.55
N GLN A 26 -6.48 1.84 0.70
CA GLN A 26 -7.69 2.37 1.32
C GLN A 26 -7.44 2.83 2.76
N THR A 27 -6.79 1.99 3.56
CA THR A 27 -6.44 2.31 4.95
C THR A 27 -5.50 3.52 5.04
N PHE A 28 -4.49 3.57 4.18
CA PHE A 28 -3.54 4.69 4.16
C PHE A 28 -4.18 6.01 3.71
N ASN A 29 -5.03 5.97 2.68
CA ASN A 29 -5.77 7.15 2.21
C ASN A 29 -6.75 7.67 3.27
N ALA A 30 -7.42 6.78 4.02
CA ALA A 30 -8.29 7.18 5.12
C ALA A 30 -7.48 7.92 6.21
N ALA A 31 -6.28 7.43 6.54
CA ALA A 31 -5.41 8.12 7.49
C ALA A 31 -4.95 9.49 6.96
N LEU A 32 -4.57 9.60 5.68
CA LEU A 32 -4.18 10.90 5.10
C LEU A 32 -5.33 11.90 5.06
N ALA A 33 -6.56 11.45 4.81
CA ALA A 33 -7.73 12.32 4.74
C ALA A 33 -8.00 13.02 6.07
N VAL A 34 -7.69 12.39 7.21
CA VAL A 34 -7.80 13.01 8.54
C VAL A 34 -6.99 14.32 8.60
N SER A 35 -5.72 14.33 8.16
CA SER A 35 -4.92 15.56 8.12
C SER A 35 -5.53 16.64 7.23
N GLN A 36 -6.07 16.24 6.07
CA GLN A 36 -6.60 17.19 5.08
C GLN A 36 -7.91 17.86 5.52
N VAL A 37 -8.73 17.18 6.35
CA VAL A 37 -9.98 17.74 6.88
C VAL A 37 -9.75 18.45 8.21
N PHE A 38 -8.76 18.03 9.00
CA PHE A 38 -8.35 18.71 10.24
C PHE A 38 -7.98 20.18 10.00
N GLU A 39 -7.28 20.48 8.91
CA GLU A 39 -6.92 21.87 8.54
C GLU A 39 -8.12 22.75 8.13
N LYS A 40 -9.32 22.16 7.96
CA LYS A 40 -10.49 22.83 7.38
C LYS A 40 -11.67 22.97 8.35
N THR A 41 -11.64 22.30 9.50
CA THR A 41 -12.81 22.23 10.42
C THR A 41 -12.38 22.29 11.89
N ASP A 42 -13.00 23.18 12.67
CA ASP A 42 -12.74 23.31 14.11
C ASP A 42 -13.34 22.15 14.94
N SER A 43 -14.37 21.49 14.38
CA SER A 43 -15.06 20.36 15.01
C SER A 43 -14.16 19.13 15.17
N LEU A 44 -13.37 18.79 14.15
CA LEU A 44 -12.37 17.73 14.26
C LEU A 44 -11.17 18.15 15.12
N ALA A 45 -10.83 19.44 15.16
CA ALA A 45 -9.80 19.97 16.06
C ALA A 45 -10.17 19.78 17.53
N THR A 46 -11.44 19.91 17.89
CA THR A 46 -11.96 19.64 19.25
C THR A 46 -11.75 18.19 19.70
N TYR A 47 -11.73 17.24 18.76
CA TYR A 47 -11.41 15.82 19.01
C TYR A 47 -10.01 15.45 18.50
N GLY A 48 -9.15 16.45 18.28
CA GLY A 48 -7.91 16.33 17.53
C GLY A 48 -6.96 15.27 18.08
N ASP A 49 -6.89 15.11 19.40
CA ASP A 49 -6.02 14.12 20.04
C ASP A 49 -6.42 12.67 19.68
N TYR A 50 -7.72 12.37 19.61
CA TYR A 50 -8.21 11.04 19.23
C TYR A 50 -7.96 10.74 17.75
N PHE A 51 -8.20 11.71 16.88
CA PHE A 51 -7.99 11.57 15.44
C PHE A 51 -6.50 11.50 15.08
N ALA A 52 -5.66 12.33 15.71
CA ALA A 52 -4.22 12.33 15.53
C ALA A 52 -3.58 11.02 16.05
N LEU A 53 -4.00 10.54 17.23
CA LEU A 53 -3.54 9.25 17.76
C LEU A 53 -3.91 8.11 16.80
N THR A 54 -5.16 8.06 16.36
CA THR A 54 -5.66 7.03 15.44
C THR A 54 -4.93 7.07 14.10
N GLN A 55 -4.73 8.27 13.54
CA GLN A 55 -3.96 8.47 12.32
C GLN A 55 -2.53 7.93 12.44
N ASN A 56 -1.82 8.26 13.51
CA ASN A 56 -0.44 7.82 13.71
C ASN A 56 -0.33 6.30 13.81
N ILE A 57 -1.26 5.64 14.52
CA ILE A 57 -1.33 4.19 14.63
C ILE A 57 -1.58 3.56 13.25
N ILE A 58 -2.55 4.07 12.49
CA ILE A 58 -2.90 3.55 11.17
C ILE A 58 -1.75 3.73 10.17
N ILE A 59 -1.07 4.87 10.18
CA ILE A 59 0.12 5.11 9.33
C ILE A 59 1.22 4.11 9.67
N GLY A 60 1.51 3.94 10.96
CA GLY A 60 2.53 3.00 11.43
C GLY A 60 2.22 1.56 11.01
N ASP A 61 1.00 1.09 11.23
CA ASP A 61 0.58 -0.25 10.82
C ASP A 61 0.60 -0.43 9.30
N SER A 62 0.12 0.56 8.54
CA SER A 62 0.15 0.53 7.07
C SER A 62 1.57 0.36 6.55
N GLN A 63 2.55 1.03 7.16
CA GLN A 63 3.95 0.90 6.76
C GLN A 63 4.55 -0.46 7.12
N LEU A 64 4.15 -1.03 8.25
CA LEU A 64 4.53 -2.40 8.61
C LEU A 64 3.99 -3.42 7.62
N GLN A 65 2.72 -3.28 7.22
CA GLN A 65 2.10 -4.12 6.20
C GLN A 65 2.80 -3.95 4.85
N LEU A 66 3.05 -2.71 4.44
CA LEU A 66 3.80 -2.40 3.21
C LEU A 66 5.18 -3.05 3.21
N ALA A 67 5.90 -3.01 4.34
CA ALA A 67 7.24 -3.61 4.46
C ALA A 67 7.22 -5.13 4.19
N LYS A 68 6.15 -5.81 4.61
CA LYS A 68 5.94 -7.25 4.39
C LYS A 68 5.70 -7.56 2.91
N LEU A 69 4.98 -6.71 2.17
CA LEU A 69 4.73 -6.89 0.73
C LEU A 69 6.04 -6.86 -0.09
N PHE A 70 7.08 -6.17 0.40
CA PHE A 70 8.39 -6.07 -0.22
C PHE A 70 9.47 -6.96 0.42
N ASP A 71 9.11 -7.85 1.35
CA ASP A 71 10.10 -8.71 1.98
C ASP A 71 10.47 -9.93 1.11
N LYS A 72 11.76 -10.07 0.81
CA LYS A 72 12.30 -11.16 0.00
C LYS A 72 12.71 -12.30 0.93
N ASN A 73 11.75 -12.90 1.63
CA ASN A 73 12.00 -14.12 2.40
C ASN A 73 11.55 -15.35 1.59
N LYS A 74 12.30 -16.46 1.65
CA LYS A 74 12.05 -17.70 0.87
C LYS A 74 10.66 -18.30 1.06
N GLN A 75 9.99 -17.96 2.16
CA GLN A 75 8.66 -18.45 2.52
C GLN A 75 7.54 -17.42 2.28
N SER A 76 7.86 -16.16 1.96
CA SER A 76 6.89 -15.08 1.85
C SER A 76 6.46 -14.85 0.40
N ILE A 77 5.16 -14.72 0.19
CA ILE A 77 4.59 -14.19 -1.05
C ILE A 77 4.87 -12.68 -1.04
N SER A 78 5.63 -12.17 -2.01
CA SER A 78 6.02 -10.75 -2.06
C SER A 78 6.05 -10.20 -3.49
N ILE A 79 5.84 -8.90 -3.62
CA ILE A 79 5.79 -8.20 -4.91
C ILE A 79 7.07 -8.43 -5.74
N PRO A 80 8.29 -8.34 -5.16
CA PRO A 80 9.50 -8.66 -5.91
C PRO A 80 9.50 -10.09 -6.46
N LYS A 81 9.01 -11.06 -5.70
CA LYS A 81 8.97 -12.46 -6.13
C LYS A 81 7.93 -12.68 -7.23
N ILE A 82 6.79 -11.99 -7.17
CA ILE A 82 5.79 -12.00 -8.24
C ILE A 82 6.36 -11.42 -9.53
N ILE A 83 7.03 -10.27 -9.48
CA ILE A 83 7.64 -9.63 -10.66
C ILE A 83 8.70 -10.55 -11.29
N GLU A 84 9.57 -11.16 -10.47
CA GLU A 84 10.58 -12.12 -10.94
C GLU A 84 9.93 -13.34 -11.59
N THR A 85 8.98 -13.98 -10.90
CA THR A 85 8.30 -15.20 -11.38
C THR A 85 7.47 -14.93 -12.63
N ALA A 86 6.80 -13.77 -12.71
CA ALA A 86 6.07 -13.34 -13.90
C ALA A 86 7.01 -13.20 -15.10
N ASN A 87 8.16 -12.55 -14.91
CA ASN A 87 9.17 -12.41 -15.95
C ASN A 87 9.74 -13.75 -16.42
N GLU A 88 9.99 -14.69 -15.51
CA GLU A 88 10.49 -16.03 -15.83
C GLU A 88 9.47 -16.87 -16.61
N LEU A 89 8.19 -16.81 -16.21
CA LEU A 89 7.13 -17.63 -16.79
C LEU A 89 6.57 -17.06 -18.10
N TYR A 90 6.65 -15.74 -18.30
CA TYR A 90 6.16 -15.07 -19.51
C TYR A 90 7.11 -15.28 -20.69
N THR A 91 7.02 -16.47 -21.29
CA THR A 91 7.78 -16.89 -22.46
C THR A 91 6.97 -16.77 -23.74
N GLU A 92 7.64 -16.73 -24.89
CA GLU A 92 6.96 -16.71 -26.20
C GLU A 92 6.04 -17.92 -26.39
N LYS A 93 6.47 -19.11 -25.92
CA LYS A 93 5.64 -20.32 -25.95
C LYS A 93 4.37 -20.17 -25.10
N TYR A 94 4.47 -19.53 -23.95
CA TYR A 94 3.31 -19.26 -23.09
C TYR A 94 2.38 -18.24 -23.76
N PHE A 95 2.92 -17.15 -24.30
CA PHE A 95 2.17 -16.17 -25.07
C PHE A 95 1.40 -16.82 -26.24
N GLN A 96 2.07 -17.66 -27.05
CA GLN A 96 1.43 -18.39 -28.14
C GLN A 96 0.35 -19.38 -27.66
N SER A 97 0.46 -19.88 -26.44
CA SER A 97 -0.54 -20.80 -25.85
C SER A 97 -1.78 -20.08 -25.31
N MET A 98 -1.69 -18.78 -25.04
CA MET A 98 -2.87 -17.95 -24.80
C MET A 98 -3.48 -17.64 -26.15
N ALA A 99 -4.60 -18.29 -26.47
CA ALA A 99 -5.28 -18.16 -27.76
C ALA A 99 -5.93 -16.77 -28.01
N TYR A 100 -5.41 -15.68 -27.44
CA TYR A 100 -6.05 -14.36 -27.45
C TYR A 100 -5.37 -13.31 -28.32
N PHE A 101 -6.23 -12.55 -28.99
CA PHE A 101 -5.99 -11.36 -29.81
C PHE A 101 -5.36 -10.24 -28.96
N SER A 102 -4.05 -10.31 -28.73
CA SER A 102 -3.29 -9.15 -28.31
C SER A 102 -2.97 -8.30 -29.54
N ALA A 103 -3.43 -7.04 -29.56
CA ALA A 103 -2.93 -6.06 -30.54
C ALA A 103 -1.43 -5.76 -30.36
N GLN A 104 -0.87 -6.14 -29.20
CA GLN A 104 0.53 -5.92 -28.81
C GLN A 104 1.36 -7.19 -29.04
N SER A 105 2.63 -7.02 -29.40
CA SER A 105 3.52 -8.15 -29.63
C SER A 105 4.02 -8.76 -28.32
N TYR A 106 4.53 -9.99 -28.39
CA TYR A 106 5.23 -10.62 -27.27
C TYR A 106 6.36 -9.73 -26.73
N GLN A 107 7.14 -9.10 -27.62
CA GLN A 107 8.25 -8.23 -27.22
C GLN A 107 7.77 -6.99 -26.46
N ASP A 108 6.66 -6.38 -26.88
CA ASP A 108 6.10 -5.20 -26.20
C ASP A 108 5.69 -5.56 -24.77
N LEU A 109 4.89 -6.63 -24.62
CA LEU A 109 4.40 -7.09 -23.32
C LEU A 109 5.53 -7.58 -22.40
N LYS A 110 6.54 -8.23 -22.97
CA LYS A 110 7.73 -8.67 -22.23
C LYS A 110 8.55 -7.48 -21.73
N SER A 111 8.73 -6.46 -22.57
CA SER A 111 9.42 -5.21 -22.19
C SER A 111 8.69 -4.49 -21.06
N GLU A 112 7.36 -4.47 -21.07
CA GLU A 112 6.56 -3.91 -19.97
C GLU A 112 6.77 -4.67 -18.65
N LEU A 113 6.86 -6.00 -18.67
CA LEU A 113 7.17 -6.80 -17.48
C LEU A 113 8.59 -6.57 -16.96
N GLU A 114 9.56 -6.41 -17.86
CA GLU A 114 10.95 -6.13 -17.50
C GLU A 114 11.11 -4.72 -16.93
N ALA A 115 10.35 -3.74 -17.44
CA ALA A 115 10.31 -2.39 -16.90
C ALA A 115 9.85 -2.36 -15.43
N LEU A 116 8.93 -3.25 -15.02
CA LEU A 116 8.54 -3.37 -13.60
C LEU A 116 9.71 -3.77 -12.70
N ALA A 117 10.61 -4.64 -13.19
CA ALA A 117 11.81 -5.03 -12.45
C ALA A 117 12.82 -3.87 -12.36
N HIS A 118 12.93 -3.07 -13.42
CA HIS A 118 13.76 -1.85 -13.42
C HIS A 118 13.26 -0.83 -12.38
N ILE A 119 11.97 -0.50 -12.41
CA ILE A 119 11.35 0.45 -11.46
C ILE A 119 11.49 -0.08 -10.03
N LEU A 120 11.31 -1.39 -9.80
CA LEU A 120 11.52 -1.98 -8.48
C LEU A 120 12.95 -1.76 -7.95
N ASN A 121 13.96 -1.79 -8.82
CA ASN A 121 15.34 -1.52 -8.42
C ASN A 121 15.55 -0.04 -8.07
N GLU A 122 14.92 0.89 -8.79
CA GLU A 122 14.95 2.32 -8.44
C GLU A 122 14.31 2.60 -7.07
N LEU A 123 13.35 1.76 -6.65
CA LEU A 123 12.69 1.82 -5.35
C LEU A 123 13.47 1.13 -4.22
N GLU A 124 14.71 0.67 -4.44
CA GLU A 124 15.51 -0.04 -3.43
C GLU A 124 15.68 0.78 -2.14
N GLN A 125 15.99 2.07 -2.27
CA GLN A 125 16.24 2.92 -1.12
C GLN A 125 14.95 3.17 -0.29
N PRO A 126 13.80 3.55 -0.88
CA PRO A 126 12.51 3.57 -0.18
C PRO A 126 12.18 2.26 0.54
N ILE A 127 12.40 1.11 -0.12
CA ILE A 127 12.15 -0.21 0.48
C ILE A 127 13.07 -0.45 1.69
N LYS A 128 14.34 -0.05 1.60
CA LYS A 128 15.31 -0.16 2.69
C LYS A 128 14.93 0.71 3.88
N ASN A 129 14.45 1.93 3.64
CA ASN A 129 13.94 2.83 4.68
C ASN A 129 12.74 2.19 5.40
N LEU A 130 11.79 1.67 4.63
CA LEU A 130 10.59 1.01 5.15
C LEU A 130 10.92 -0.24 6.00
N LYS A 131 11.90 -1.05 5.59
CA LYS A 131 12.35 -2.22 6.36
C LYS A 131 13.02 -1.83 7.68
N LYS A 132 13.88 -0.79 7.66
CA LYS A 132 14.46 -0.25 8.90
C LYS A 132 13.39 0.19 9.88
N LEU A 133 12.33 0.84 9.41
CA LEU A 133 11.19 1.23 10.25
C LEU A 133 10.48 0.01 10.85
N ARG A 134 10.22 -1.02 10.02
CA ARG A 134 9.63 -2.27 10.49
C ARG A 134 10.46 -2.90 11.61
N ASP A 135 11.76 -3.01 11.41
CA ASP A 135 12.66 -3.65 12.37
C ASP A 135 12.74 -2.85 13.67
N LYS A 136 12.72 -1.50 13.59
CA LYS A 136 12.60 -0.61 14.76
C LYS A 136 11.29 -0.83 15.52
N ASN A 137 10.15 -0.85 14.82
CA ASN A 137 8.83 -1.05 15.44
C ASN A 137 8.68 -2.45 16.08
N LEU A 138 9.23 -3.50 15.45
CA LEU A 138 9.28 -4.83 16.06
C LEU A 138 10.16 -4.86 17.31
N ALA A 139 11.31 -4.17 17.29
CA ALA A 139 12.20 -4.05 18.44
C ALA A 139 11.51 -3.37 19.66
N HIS A 140 10.64 -2.39 19.42
CA HIS A 140 9.78 -1.79 20.46
C HIS A 140 8.81 -2.80 21.07
N LEU A 141 8.15 -3.62 20.23
CA LEU A 141 7.20 -4.64 20.68
C LEU A 141 7.89 -5.78 21.46
N ASP A 142 9.13 -6.12 21.10
CA ASP A 142 9.94 -7.15 21.78
C ASP A 142 10.64 -6.66 23.06
N LYS A 143 10.25 -5.48 23.61
CA LYS A 143 10.80 -4.87 24.85
C LYS A 143 12.29 -4.54 24.82
N SER A 144 12.92 -4.50 23.63
CA SER A 144 14.33 -4.08 23.52
C SER A 144 14.53 -2.56 23.68
N VAL A 145 13.43 -1.80 23.71
CA VAL A 145 13.38 -0.38 24.05
C VAL A 145 12.79 -0.23 25.46
N ASP A 146 13.66 0.04 26.42
CA ASP A 146 13.41 0.03 27.87
C ASP A 146 13.29 1.43 28.49
N SER A 147 13.44 2.50 27.70
CA SER A 147 13.54 3.88 28.20
C SER A 147 12.92 4.89 27.23
N LEU A 148 12.40 5.98 27.80
CA LEU A 148 11.73 7.06 27.08
C LEU A 148 12.69 7.80 26.12
N ASP A 149 13.95 7.99 26.52
CA ASP A 149 14.97 8.63 25.67
C ASP A 149 15.33 7.79 24.43
N LYS A 150 15.40 6.45 24.58
CA LYS A 150 15.56 5.55 23.43
C LYS A 150 14.35 5.63 22.50
N LEU A 151 13.14 5.76 23.06
CA LEU A 151 11.90 5.89 22.30
C LEU A 151 11.83 7.20 21.50
N ILE A 152 12.23 8.32 22.10
CA ILE A 152 12.33 9.63 21.45
C ILE A 152 13.38 9.62 20.32
N ASN A 153 14.56 9.04 20.56
CA ASN A 153 15.61 8.93 19.54
C ASN A 153 15.17 8.07 18.33
N ILE A 154 14.41 7.00 18.57
CA ILE A 154 13.88 6.16 17.49
C ILE A 154 12.85 6.93 16.65
N SER A 155 12.00 7.73 17.28
CA SER A 155 11.03 8.60 16.61
C SER A 155 11.69 9.70 15.77
N ASN A 156 12.83 10.23 16.21
CA ASN A 156 13.57 11.29 15.49
C ASN A 156 14.40 10.75 14.30
N ASP A 157 14.88 9.50 14.38
CA ASP A 157 15.72 8.86 13.35
C ASP A 157 14.95 8.16 12.22
N ALA A 158 13.62 8.22 12.23
CA ALA A 158 12.78 7.65 11.19
C ALA A 158 11.75 8.68 10.72
N PRO A 159 12.17 9.72 9.97
CA PRO A 159 11.21 10.47 9.19
C PRO A 159 10.66 9.50 8.16
N VAL A 160 9.49 8.94 8.48
CA VAL A 160 8.57 8.47 7.47
C VAL A 160 8.47 9.58 6.43
N LEU A 161 8.99 9.35 5.23
CA LEU A 161 8.56 10.14 4.09
C LEU A 161 7.23 9.51 3.67
N LEU A 162 6.12 10.12 4.11
CA LEU A 162 4.76 9.69 3.70
C LEU A 162 4.67 9.56 2.17
N SER A 163 5.42 10.40 1.45
CA SER A 163 5.59 10.31 -0.01
C SER A 163 6.19 8.99 -0.48
N GLU A 164 7.24 8.46 0.17
CA GLU A 164 7.82 7.15 -0.17
C GLU A 164 6.80 6.02 0.01
N ALA A 165 6.00 6.07 1.08
CA ALA A 165 4.95 5.08 1.32
C ALA A 165 3.86 5.13 0.24
N VAL A 166 3.41 6.34 -0.16
CA VAL A 166 2.47 6.52 -1.29
C VAL A 166 3.05 5.92 -2.56
N THR A 167 4.29 6.27 -2.92
CA THR A 167 4.95 5.75 -4.12
C THR A 167 5.01 4.22 -4.13
N LEU A 168 5.36 3.60 -3.00
CA LEU A 168 5.43 2.15 -2.89
C LEU A 168 4.06 1.48 -2.96
N ILE A 169 3.02 2.06 -2.35
CA ILE A 169 1.64 1.56 -2.44
C ILE A 169 1.12 1.64 -3.88
N ASP A 170 1.32 2.78 -4.56
CA ASP A 170 0.91 2.97 -5.94
C ASP A 170 1.64 2.00 -6.88
N PHE A 171 2.95 1.87 -6.73
CA PHE A 171 3.74 0.90 -7.47
C PHE A 171 3.24 -0.54 -7.24
N SER A 172 2.86 -0.88 -6.00
CA SER A 172 2.32 -2.20 -5.66
C SER A 172 1.05 -2.51 -6.47
N ILE A 173 0.07 -1.61 -6.47
CA ILE A 173 -1.19 -1.83 -7.20
C ILE A 173 -0.94 -1.84 -8.71
N GLN A 174 -0.15 -0.90 -9.23
CA GLN A 174 0.11 -0.77 -10.67
C GLN A 174 0.84 -1.99 -11.21
N SER A 175 1.94 -2.40 -10.57
CA SER A 175 2.74 -3.55 -11.01
C SER A 175 1.94 -4.86 -10.97
N LEU A 176 1.22 -5.14 -9.88
CA LEU A 176 0.41 -6.35 -9.75
C LEU A 176 -0.76 -6.36 -10.76
N SER A 177 -1.43 -5.23 -10.95
CA SER A 177 -2.50 -5.11 -11.96
C SER A 177 -1.96 -5.31 -13.37
N LYS A 178 -0.81 -4.72 -13.70
CA LYS A 178 -0.15 -4.85 -15.00
C LYS A 178 0.24 -6.30 -15.27
N ILE A 179 0.82 -7.01 -14.31
CA ILE A 179 1.13 -8.45 -14.42
C ILE A 179 -0.16 -9.24 -14.65
N LYS A 180 -1.24 -8.90 -13.95
CA LYS A 180 -2.53 -9.60 -14.08
C LYS A 180 -3.14 -9.44 -15.46
N THR A 181 -3.09 -8.24 -16.03
CA THR A 181 -3.52 -7.96 -17.40
C THR A 181 -2.65 -8.69 -18.42
N ILE A 182 -1.31 -8.58 -18.31
CA ILE A 182 -0.39 -9.18 -19.28
C ILE A 182 -0.45 -10.71 -19.26
N MET A 183 -0.42 -11.34 -18.08
CA MET A 183 -0.34 -12.79 -17.96
C MET A 183 -1.69 -13.50 -17.96
N PHE A 184 -2.78 -12.81 -17.66
CA PHE A 184 -4.08 -13.47 -17.52
C PHE A 184 -5.21 -12.80 -18.28
N SER A 185 -4.96 -11.67 -18.95
CA SER A 185 -5.97 -10.87 -19.66
C SER A 185 -7.17 -10.51 -18.77
N ILE A 186 -6.90 -10.27 -17.48
CA ILE A 186 -7.91 -9.86 -16.51
C ILE A 186 -7.59 -8.44 -16.06
N ASP A 187 -8.44 -7.49 -16.45
CA ASP A 187 -8.35 -6.14 -15.93
C ASP A 187 -8.67 -6.10 -14.45
N SER A 188 -8.04 -5.15 -13.77
CA SER A 188 -8.27 -4.88 -12.36
C SER A 188 -8.79 -3.45 -12.24
N SER A 189 -10.08 -3.33 -11.94
CA SER A 189 -10.63 -2.05 -11.51
C SER A 189 -10.46 -1.91 -10.01
N PHE A 190 -9.93 -0.77 -9.60
CA PHE A 190 -9.91 -0.34 -8.21
C PHE A 190 -10.59 1.01 -8.15
N GLN A 191 -11.68 1.09 -7.39
CA GLN A 191 -12.36 2.35 -7.13
C GLN A 191 -11.88 2.88 -5.79
N GLU A 192 -11.18 4.01 -5.84
CA GLU A 192 -10.79 4.72 -4.63
C GLU A 192 -12.00 5.35 -3.97
N LYS A 193 -12.08 5.22 -2.65
CA LYS A 193 -13.05 5.96 -1.86
C LYS A 193 -12.55 7.39 -1.67
N ASP A 194 -13.46 8.34 -1.76
CA ASP A 194 -13.19 9.74 -1.44
C ASP A 194 -13.33 9.97 0.08
N TYR A 195 -12.31 9.55 0.82
CA TYR A 195 -12.29 9.70 2.28
C TYR A 195 -12.28 11.16 2.73
N VAL A 196 -11.80 12.08 1.90
CA VAL A 196 -11.80 13.51 2.21
C VAL A 196 -13.23 14.03 2.20
N TRP A 197 -14.00 13.69 1.16
CA TRP A 197 -15.42 14.01 1.10
C TRP A 197 -16.21 13.37 2.24
N GLU A 198 -16.03 12.06 2.49
CA GLU A 198 -16.74 11.34 3.57
C GLU A 198 -16.47 11.99 4.94
N LEU A 199 -15.21 12.27 5.27
CA LEU A 199 -14.84 12.92 6.53
C LEU A 199 -15.34 14.37 6.62
N SER A 200 -15.38 15.09 5.51
CA SER A 200 -15.91 16.47 5.48
C SER A 200 -17.41 16.50 5.80
N GLU A 201 -18.18 15.56 5.27
CA GLU A 201 -19.62 15.45 5.56
C GLU A 201 -19.87 15.07 7.03
N ILE A 202 -19.04 14.19 7.59
CA ILE A 202 -19.08 13.84 9.03
C ILE A 202 -18.79 15.08 9.89
N ALA A 203 -17.72 15.81 9.59
CA ALA A 203 -17.35 17.02 10.33
C ALA A 203 -18.47 18.06 10.32
N LYS A 204 -19.07 18.29 9.14
CA LYS A 204 -20.19 19.20 8.97
C LYS A 204 -21.42 18.80 9.78
N ALA A 205 -21.74 17.51 9.83
CA ALA A 205 -22.84 16.99 10.64
C ALA A 205 -22.60 17.20 12.15
N ILE A 206 -21.35 17.07 12.61
CA ILE A 206 -20.95 17.35 14.01
C ILE A 206 -21.16 18.83 14.32
N GLU A 207 -20.70 19.73 13.46
CA GLU A 207 -20.86 21.18 13.66
C GLU A 207 -22.33 21.61 13.69
N ASP A 208 -23.14 21.07 12.78
CA ASP A 208 -24.58 21.37 12.73
C ASP A 208 -25.30 20.87 13.98
N TYR A 209 -24.87 19.74 14.55
CA TYR A 209 -25.39 19.23 15.81
C TYR A 209 -24.98 20.12 16.99
N GLN A 210 -23.70 20.49 17.10
CA GLN A 210 -23.21 21.39 18.16
C GLN A 210 -23.95 22.72 18.15
N LYS A 211 -24.11 23.36 16.98
CA LYS A 211 -24.86 24.61 16.84
C LYS A 211 -26.33 24.50 17.25
N LYS A 212 -26.96 23.33 17.08
CA LYS A 212 -28.34 23.09 17.53
C LYS A 212 -28.41 22.98 19.05
N VAL A 213 -27.50 22.21 19.65
CA VAL A 213 -27.42 22.04 21.10
C VAL A 213 -27.15 23.37 21.79
N ASP A 214 -26.22 24.17 21.28
CA ASP A 214 -25.89 25.48 21.86
C ASP A 214 -27.11 26.42 21.85
N LYS A 215 -27.92 26.40 20.78
CA LYS A 215 -29.17 27.17 20.68
C LYS A 215 -30.29 26.69 21.59
N GLU A 216 -30.28 25.42 22.01
CA GLU A 216 -31.26 24.88 22.96
C GLU A 216 -30.88 25.16 24.42
N LEU A 217 -29.63 25.57 24.66
CA LEU A 217 -29.08 25.90 25.98
C LEU A 217 -29.07 27.42 26.28
N GLU A 218 -29.33 28.27 25.28
CA GLU A 218 -29.56 29.73 25.39
C GLU A 218 -31.03 30.06 25.70
#